data_AF-A0A379FTI0-F1
#
_entry.id   AF-A0A379FTI0-F1
#
_cell.length_a   1.000
_cell.length_b   1.000
_cell.length_c   1.000
_cell.angle_alpha   90.00
_cell.angle_beta   90.00
_cell.angle_gamma   90.00
#
_symmetry.space_group_name_H-M   'P 1'
#
loop_
_entity.id
_entity.type
_entity.pdbx_description
1 polymer ?
#
loop_
_entity_poly.entity_id
_entity_poly.type
_entity_poly.pdbx_seq_one_letter_code
_entity_poly.pdbx_strand_id
1 'polypeptide(L)'
;MALLLAHCLLTRKKQYSKNDYNEFKLPTTIKYFKDNALISETIVTYGKDMSKPFDHTMDIRALGQTILLVNSKCDYNTKNIAYKCNFTLNLNSNGNNIKLLKNSITEVDFY
;
A
#
# COMPACT_ATOMS: atom_id res chain seq x y z
N MET A 1 -22.58 22.83 -46.48
CA MET A 1 -22.97 22.22 -45.18
C MET A 1 -22.07 21.03 -44.95
N ALA A 2 -21.02 21.17 -44.15
CA ALA A 2 -20.21 20.04 -43.70
C ALA A 2 -20.08 20.17 -42.18
N LEU A 3 -20.85 19.35 -41.47
CA LEU A 3 -20.89 19.25 -40.02
C LEU A 3 -19.55 18.68 -39.51
N LEU A 4 -18.88 19.47 -38.67
CA LEU A 4 -18.30 19.07 -37.39
C LEU A 4 -18.07 17.56 -37.18
N LEU A 5 -16.88 17.08 -37.54
CA LEU A 5 -16.24 15.99 -36.81
C LEU A 5 -15.15 16.61 -35.93
N ALA A 6 -15.61 17.25 -34.86
CA ALA A 6 -14.77 17.54 -33.72
C ALA A 6 -14.22 16.18 -33.24
N HIS A 7 -13.00 15.87 -33.64
CA HIS A 7 -12.16 14.90 -32.97
C HIS A 7 -11.97 15.44 -31.56
N CYS A 8 -12.90 15.12 -30.68
CA CYS A 8 -12.68 15.14 -29.25
C CYS A 8 -11.67 14.03 -28.98
N LEU A 9 -10.40 14.32 -29.29
CA LEU A 9 -9.26 13.63 -28.72
C LEU A 9 -9.41 13.85 -27.23
N LEU A 10 -10.10 12.91 -26.57
CA LEU A 10 -10.04 12.74 -25.13
C LEU A 10 -8.56 12.53 -24.82
N THR A 11 -7.87 13.64 -24.55
CA THR A 11 -6.57 13.64 -23.91
C THR A 11 -6.84 13.09 -22.52
N ARG A 12 -6.80 11.76 -22.38
CA ARG A 12 -6.80 11.11 -21.07
C ARG A 12 -5.63 11.72 -20.32
N LYS A 13 -5.90 12.59 -19.36
CA LYS A 13 -4.88 13.17 -18.49
C LYS A 13 -4.05 12.00 -17.96
N LYS A 14 -2.73 12.05 -18.18
CA LYS A 14 -1.81 11.02 -17.72
C LYS A 14 -1.95 10.91 -16.20
N GLN A 15 -2.52 9.80 -15.74
CA GLN A 15 -2.67 9.53 -14.33
C GLN A 15 -1.37 8.90 -13.85
N TYR A 16 -0.72 9.49 -12.84
CA TYR A 16 0.51 8.96 -12.26
C TYR A 16 0.23 8.13 -11.01
N SER A 17 -0.80 8.51 -10.25
CA SER A 17 -1.20 7.80 -9.05
C SER A 17 -2.70 7.92 -8.76
N LYS A 18 -3.18 7.06 -7.86
CA LYS A 18 -4.53 7.11 -7.28
C LYS A 18 -4.50 6.55 -5.86
N ASN A 19 -5.21 7.20 -4.95
CA ASN A 19 -5.46 6.65 -3.62
C ASN A 19 -6.95 6.35 -3.47
N ASP A 20 -7.25 5.18 -2.91
CA ASP A 20 -8.56 4.76 -2.45
C ASP A 20 -8.53 4.76 -0.90
N TYR A 21 -9.64 5.12 -0.26
CA TYR A 21 -9.75 5.26 1.20
C TYR A 21 -10.98 4.53 1.73
N ASN A 22 -10.95 4.08 2.98
CA ASN A 22 -12.13 3.57 3.68
C ASN A 22 -13.00 4.72 4.25
N GLU A 23 -14.12 4.37 4.88
CA GLU A 23 -15.03 5.31 5.56
C GLU A 23 -14.37 6.16 6.66
N PHE A 24 -13.28 5.66 7.25
CA PHE A 24 -12.46 6.35 8.25
C PHE A 24 -11.36 7.22 7.63
N LYS A 25 -11.36 7.40 6.30
CA LYS A 25 -10.34 8.13 5.52
C LYS A 25 -8.93 7.55 5.64
N LEU A 26 -8.79 6.27 5.99
CA LEU A 26 -7.51 5.58 5.93
C LEU A 26 -7.26 5.02 4.52
N PRO A 27 -6.03 5.11 3.99
CA PRO A 27 -5.72 4.63 2.65
C PRO A 27 -5.83 3.11 2.57
N THR A 28 -6.70 2.60 1.70
CA THR A 28 -6.85 1.15 1.46
C THR A 28 -6.10 0.70 0.22
N THR A 29 -5.88 1.59 -0.74
CA THR A 29 -5.05 1.28 -1.90
C THR A 29 -4.33 2.52 -2.40
N ILE A 30 -3.05 2.36 -2.72
CA ILE A 30 -2.21 3.37 -3.38
C ILE A 30 -1.76 2.75 -4.70
N LYS A 31 -2.11 3.35 -5.83
CA LYS A 31 -1.81 2.83 -7.18
C LYS A 31 -0.87 3.78 -7.89
N TYR A 32 0.10 3.23 -8.61
CA TYR A 32 1.04 3.97 -9.46
C TYR A 32 0.95 3.48 -10.90
N PHE A 33 0.94 4.42 -11.84
CA PHE A 33 0.71 4.13 -13.25
C PHE A 33 1.85 4.66 -14.13
N LYS A 34 2.16 3.91 -15.18
CA LYS A 34 3.00 4.36 -16.30
C LYS A 34 2.21 4.17 -17.58
N ASP A 35 2.02 5.25 -18.34
CA ASP A 35 1.30 5.24 -19.62
C ASP A 35 -0.10 4.60 -19.51
N ASN A 36 -0.79 4.93 -18.40
CA ASN A 36 -2.10 4.39 -17.99
C ASN A 36 -2.14 2.90 -17.62
N ALA A 37 -1.00 2.19 -17.62
CA ALA A 37 -0.89 0.84 -17.07
C ALA A 37 -0.51 0.90 -15.58
N LEU A 38 -1.17 0.08 -14.75
CA LEU A 38 -0.82 -0.07 -13.33
C LEU A 38 0.51 -0.80 -13.21
N ILE A 39 1.52 -0.15 -12.62
CA ILE A 39 2.86 -0.73 -12.46
C ILE A 39 3.14 -1.18 -11.04
N SER A 40 2.50 -0.55 -10.06
CA SER A 40 2.63 -0.91 -8.65
C SER A 40 1.38 -0.51 -7.89
N GLU A 41 1.03 -1.31 -6.90
CA GLU A 41 0.00 -0.97 -5.93
C GLU A 41 0.38 -1.41 -4.53
N THR A 42 -0.02 -0.62 -3.54
CA THR A 42 0.00 -0.99 -2.14
C THR A 42 -1.44 -1.16 -1.68
N ILE A 43 -1.78 -2.34 -1.19
CA ILE A 43 -3.10 -2.64 -0.65
C ILE A 43 -2.97 -2.74 0.86
N VAL A 44 -3.75 -1.96 1.61
CA VAL A 44 -3.76 -1.98 3.07
C VAL A 44 -5.13 -2.48 3.54
N THR A 45 -5.10 -3.53 4.36
CA THR A 45 -6.29 -4.07 5.02
C THR A 45 -6.14 -3.85 6.52
N TYR A 46 -6.99 -3.01 7.09
CA TYR A 46 -7.02 -2.73 8.53
C TYR A 46 -7.80 -3.80 9.29
N GLY A 47 -7.47 -3.96 10.57
CA GLY A 47 -8.26 -4.76 11.50
C GLY A 47 -9.70 -4.24 11.64
N LYS A 48 -10.61 -5.10 12.09
CA LYS A 48 -12.01 -4.71 12.36
C LYS A 48 -12.13 -3.64 13.44
N ASP A 49 -11.21 -3.65 14.40
CA ASP A 49 -11.14 -2.68 15.48
C ASP A 49 -10.27 -1.49 15.06
N MET A 50 -10.91 -0.44 14.58
CA MET A 50 -10.25 0.78 14.09
C MET A 50 -9.54 1.58 15.20
N SER A 51 -9.80 1.25 16.46
CA SER A 51 -9.03 1.81 17.57
C SER A 51 -7.61 1.24 17.62
N LYS A 52 -7.32 0.15 16.89
CA LYS A 52 -5.99 -0.48 16.81
C LYS A 52 -5.27 -0.07 15.52
N PRO A 53 -4.62 1.10 15.47
CA PRO A 53 -4.10 1.68 14.22
C PRO A 53 -2.97 0.87 13.59
N PHE A 54 -2.34 -0.02 14.35
CA PHE A 54 -1.22 -0.84 13.90
C PHE A 54 -1.64 -2.25 13.52
N ASP A 55 -2.89 -2.65 13.77
CA ASP A 55 -3.41 -3.93 13.31
C ASP A 55 -3.79 -3.82 11.83
N HIS A 56 -2.90 -4.26 10.95
CA HIS A 56 -3.13 -4.21 9.51
C HIS A 56 -2.24 -5.20 8.76
N THR A 57 -2.66 -5.54 7.54
CA THR A 57 -1.82 -6.18 6.54
C THR A 57 -1.60 -5.22 5.37
N MET A 58 -0.37 -5.14 4.88
CA MET A 58 0.01 -4.38 3.70
C MET A 58 0.60 -5.32 2.66
N ASP A 59 0.03 -5.35 1.46
CA ASP A 59 0.55 -6.10 0.30
C ASP A 59 1.03 -5.09 -0.74
N ILE A 60 2.34 -5.05 -0.95
CA ILE A 60 2.98 -4.24 -1.99
C ILE A 60 3.19 -5.12 -3.19
N ARG A 61 2.64 -4.69 -4.31
CA ARG A 61 2.71 -5.37 -5.60
C ARG A 61 3.43 -4.52 -6.62
N ALA A 62 4.19 -5.18 -7.48
CA ALA A 62 4.77 -4.62 -8.70
C ALA A 62 4.39 -5.53 -9.88
N LEU A 63 3.87 -4.94 -10.95
CA LEU A 63 3.45 -5.67 -12.16
C LEU A 63 2.52 -6.86 -11.85
N GLY A 64 1.60 -6.69 -10.89
CA GLY A 64 0.65 -7.71 -10.46
C GLY A 64 1.21 -8.79 -9.53
N GLN A 65 2.50 -8.75 -9.19
CA GLN A 65 3.13 -9.70 -8.27
C GLN A 65 3.39 -9.06 -6.91
N THR A 66 3.04 -9.74 -5.82
CA THR A 66 3.44 -9.34 -4.47
C THR A 66 4.97 -9.37 -4.36
N ILE A 67 5.56 -8.27 -3.94
CA ILE A 67 7.00 -8.13 -3.67
C ILE A 67 7.29 -8.06 -2.18
N LEU A 68 6.35 -7.53 -1.39
CA LEU A 68 6.42 -7.45 0.06
C LEU A 68 5.03 -7.59 0.66
N LEU A 69 4.90 -8.50 1.62
CA LEU A 69 3.75 -8.58 2.49
C LEU A 69 4.18 -8.22 3.91
N VAL A 70 3.54 -7.21 4.49
CA VAL A 70 3.68 -6.84 5.90
C VAL A 70 2.43 -7.27 6.63
N ASN A 71 2.59 -7.99 7.73
CA ASN A 71 1.50 -8.29 8.66
C ASN A 71 1.89 -7.72 10.02
N SER A 72 1.10 -6.77 10.50
CA SER A 72 1.33 -6.06 11.74
C SER A 72 0.17 -6.36 12.69
N LYS A 73 0.52 -6.78 13.91
CA LYS A 73 -0.43 -6.95 15.02
C LYS A 73 0.20 -6.47 16.31
N CYS A 74 -0.53 -5.71 17.09
CA CYS A 74 -0.04 -5.20 18.37
C CYS A 74 -0.95 -5.58 19.54
N ASP A 75 -0.34 -5.68 20.72
CA ASP A 75 -1.02 -5.66 22.01
C ASP A 75 -1.15 -4.21 22.47
N TYR A 76 -2.30 -3.90 23.09
CA TYR A 76 -2.70 -2.56 23.49
C TYR A 76 -3.02 -2.52 24.97
N ASN A 77 -2.61 -1.46 25.65
CA ASN A 77 -2.92 -1.28 27.08
C ASN A 77 -4.35 -0.74 27.26
N THR A 78 -4.76 -0.49 28.51
CA THR A 78 -6.10 0.02 28.83
C THR A 78 -6.39 1.42 28.27
N LYS A 79 -5.37 2.20 27.92
CA LYS A 79 -5.48 3.49 27.22
C LYS A 79 -5.42 3.34 25.70
N ASN A 80 -5.44 2.10 25.20
CA ASN A 80 -5.35 1.77 23.79
C ASN A 80 -4.07 2.26 23.10
N ILE A 81 -2.98 2.34 23.88
CA ILE A 81 -1.63 2.60 23.37
C ILE A 81 -0.98 1.25 23.09
N ALA A 82 -0.47 1.08 21.86
CA ALA A 82 0.29 -0.12 21.49
C ALA A 82 1.59 -0.19 22.29
N TYR A 83 1.88 -1.35 22.90
CA TYR A 83 3.10 -1.53 23.71
C TYR A 83 3.92 -2.76 23.30
N LYS A 84 3.39 -3.62 22.44
CA LYS A 84 4.10 -4.78 21.90
C LYS A 84 3.56 -5.08 20.51
N CYS A 85 4.42 -5.15 19.50
CA CYS A 85 4.01 -5.36 18.12
C CYS A 85 4.78 -6.51 17.48
N ASN A 86 4.07 -7.34 16.74
CA ASN A 86 4.61 -8.40 15.92
C ASN A 86 4.47 -7.98 14.45
N PHE A 87 5.61 -7.79 13.79
CA PHE A 87 5.69 -7.50 12.37
C PHE A 87 6.26 -8.71 11.64
N THR A 88 5.50 -9.26 10.70
CA THR A 88 6.00 -10.27 9.77
C THR A 88 6.20 -9.62 8.41
N LEU A 89 7.43 -9.67 7.90
CA LEU A 89 7.77 -9.20 6.55
C LEU A 89 8.10 -10.40 5.68
N ASN A 90 7.27 -10.67 4.68
CA ASN A 90 7.52 -11.71 3.69
C ASN A 90 7.88 -11.08 2.36
N LEU A 91 9.10 -11.35 1.90
CA LEU A 91 9.60 -10.92 0.61
C LEU A 91 9.43 -12.06 -0.39
N ASN A 92 8.78 -11.80 -1.51
CA ASN A 92 8.64 -12.80 -2.57
C ASN A 92 9.62 -12.47 -3.71
N SER A 93 10.74 -13.18 -3.75
CA SER A 93 11.72 -13.07 -4.84
C SER A 93 11.44 -14.14 -5.90
N ASN A 94 10.54 -13.87 -6.84
CA ASN A 94 10.38 -14.70 -8.04
C ASN A 94 11.56 -14.47 -9.03
N GLY A 95 12.78 -14.80 -8.59
CA GLY A 95 13.92 -15.08 -9.47
C GLY A 95 14.86 -13.92 -9.85
N ASN A 96 14.59 -12.67 -9.45
CA ASN A 96 15.53 -11.56 -9.65
C ASN A 96 16.10 -11.08 -8.30
N ASN A 97 17.43 -10.96 -8.21
CA ASN A 97 18.15 -10.54 -7.02
C ASN A 97 17.73 -9.14 -6.57
N ILE A 98 16.99 -9.05 -5.46
CA ILE A 98 16.86 -7.80 -4.69
C ILE A 98 17.95 -7.83 -3.63
N LYS A 99 19.01 -7.05 -3.82
CA LYS A 99 20.05 -6.87 -2.81
C LYS A 99 19.53 -5.91 -1.74
N LEU A 100 18.93 -6.46 -0.68
CA LEU A 100 18.56 -5.68 0.49
C LEU A 100 19.82 -5.29 1.26
N LEU A 101 19.95 -3.99 1.54
CA LEU A 101 20.97 -3.52 2.46
C LEU A 101 20.63 -4.05 3.86
N LYS A 102 21.53 -4.92 4.37
CA LYS A 102 21.78 -5.31 5.77
C LYS A 102 20.66 -4.97 6.78
N ASN A 103 20.01 -6.02 7.31
CA ASN A 103 19.14 -6.05 8.49
C ASN A 103 19.08 -4.74 9.29
N SER A 104 18.10 -3.87 8.99
CA SER A 104 17.72 -2.82 9.93
C SER A 104 16.66 -3.42 10.86
N ILE A 105 17.10 -4.00 11.97
CA ILE A 105 16.21 -4.19 13.12
C ILE A 105 16.05 -2.79 13.72
N THR A 106 14.89 -2.16 13.49
CA THR A 106 14.52 -0.97 14.24
C THR A 106 13.86 -1.45 15.52
N GLU A 107 14.62 -1.52 16.61
CA GLU A 107 14.05 -1.56 17.95
C GLU A 107 13.41 -0.19 18.21
N VAL A 108 12.12 -0.17 18.51
CA VAL A 108 11.40 1.04 18.91
C VAL A 108 11.08 0.87 20.39
N ASP A 109 11.84 1.57 21.23
CA ASP A 109 11.50 1.76 22.63
C ASP A 109 10.52 2.94 22.75
N PHE A 110 9.35 2.68 23.33
CA PHE A 110 8.42 3.74 23.71
C PHE A 110 8.69 4.13 25.17
N TYR A 111 9.13 5.37 25.39
CA TYR A 111 9.27 5.99 26.72
C TYR A 111 7.93 6.56 27.20
#